data_AF-A0A1F3W2T2-F1
#
_entry.id   AF-A0A1F3W2T2-F1
#
_cell.length_a   1.000
_cell.length_b   1.000
_cell.length_c   1.000
_cell.angle_alpha   90.00
_cell.angle_beta   90.00
_cell.angle_gamma   90.00
#
_symmetry.space_group_name_H-M   'P 1'
#
loop_
_entity.id
_entity.type
_entity.pdbx_description
1 polymer ?
#
loop_
_entity_poly.entity_id
_entity_poly.type
_entity_poly.pdbx_seq_one_letter_code
_entity_poly.pdbx_strand_id
1 'polypeptide(L)'
;MNRVIKGFGKFSENDQEEIYALYQEGVLGRATFPFQGNIADGVIFESEETTFLIPVSTIKASKFASTADEDEEEKDTEESDDNLDINDSDEIEDEE
;
A
#
# COMPACT_ATOMS: atom_id res chain seq x y z
N MET A 1 -18.77 -17.88 -11.55
CA MET A 1 -17.64 -16.94 -11.55
C MET A 1 -17.98 -15.73 -10.70
N ASN A 2 -17.33 -15.65 -9.54
CA ASN A 2 -17.51 -14.52 -8.63
C ASN A 2 -16.53 -13.41 -9.02
N ARG A 3 -16.97 -12.15 -8.94
CA ARG A 3 -16.12 -10.97 -9.18
C ARG A 3 -15.95 -10.21 -7.88
N VAL A 4 -14.71 -9.91 -7.52
CA VAL A 4 -14.37 -9.25 -6.26
C VAL A 4 -13.44 -8.10 -6.52
N ILE A 5 -13.77 -6.91 -6.01
CA ILE A 5 -12.86 -5.77 -6.02
C ILE A 5 -11.97 -5.90 -4.77
N LYS A 6 -10.65 -5.97 -4.98
CA LYS A 6 -9.70 -6.22 -3.90
C LYS A 6 -8.45 -5.38 -4.13
N GLY A 7 -8.08 -4.58 -3.13
CA GLY A 7 -6.85 -3.80 -3.18
C GLY A 7 -5.62 -4.71 -3.16
N PHE A 8 -4.57 -4.31 -3.87
CA PHE A 8 -3.34 -5.11 -4.05
C PHE A 8 -2.70 -5.52 -2.70
N GLY A 9 -2.62 -4.62 -1.72
CA GLY A 9 -2.09 -4.94 -0.39
C GLY A 9 -2.92 -5.91 0.46
N LYS A 10 -4.07 -6.40 -0.04
CA LYS A 10 -4.91 -7.40 0.64
C LYS A 10 -4.65 -8.83 0.14
N PHE A 11 -3.76 -9.02 -0.83
CA PHE A 11 -3.32 -10.32 -1.32
C PHE A 11 -2.18 -10.88 -0.45
N SER A 12 -1.89 -12.19 -0.55
CA SER A 12 -0.71 -12.76 0.10
C SER A 12 0.57 -12.25 -0.58
N GLU A 13 1.74 -12.32 0.06
CA GLU A 13 2.99 -11.84 -0.57
C GLU A 13 3.29 -12.57 -1.89
N ASN A 14 3.08 -13.88 -1.94
CA ASN A 14 3.25 -14.68 -3.17
C ASN A 14 2.32 -14.20 -4.30
N ASP A 15 1.04 -13.96 -3.99
CA ASP A 15 0.08 -13.45 -4.98
C ASP A 15 0.45 -12.02 -5.41
N GLN A 16 0.93 -11.19 -4.48
CA GLN A 16 1.36 -9.83 -4.78
C GLN A 16 2.55 -9.83 -5.75
N GLU A 17 3.54 -10.70 -5.55
CA GLU A 17 4.67 -10.88 -6.46
C GLU A 17 4.21 -11.31 -7.85
N GLU A 18 3.33 -12.32 -7.94
CA GLU A 18 2.80 -12.79 -9.22
C GLU A 18 1.99 -11.71 -9.94
N ILE A 19 1.03 -11.08 -9.25
CA ILE A 19 0.20 -10.02 -9.81
C ILE A 19 1.07 -8.85 -10.28
N TYR A 20 2.09 -8.48 -9.52
CA TYR A 20 2.98 -7.39 -9.88
C TYR A 20 3.83 -7.71 -11.11
N ALA A 21 4.38 -8.93 -11.21
CA ALA A 21 5.10 -9.39 -12.39
C ALA A 21 4.21 -9.35 -13.64
N LEU A 22 3.00 -9.92 -13.56
CA LEU A 22 2.04 -9.90 -14.67
C LEU A 22 1.57 -8.49 -15.03
N TYR A 23 1.46 -7.59 -14.05
CA TYR A 23 1.16 -6.18 -14.26
C TYR A 23 2.29 -5.47 -15.04
N GLN A 24 3.55 -5.70 -14.68
CA GLN A 24 4.73 -5.15 -15.37
C GLN A 24 4.88 -5.68 -16.79
N GLU A 25 4.60 -6.97 -17.01
CA GLU A 25 4.58 -7.57 -18.34
C GLU A 25 3.42 -7.07 -19.22
N GLY A 26 2.42 -6.41 -18.62
CA GLY A 26 1.27 -5.86 -19.32
C GLY A 26 0.28 -6.92 -19.82
N VAL A 27 0.34 -8.13 -19.27
CA VAL A 27 -0.52 -9.26 -19.67
C VAL A 27 -1.87 -9.26 -18.96
N LEU A 28 -1.99 -8.55 -17.84
CA LEU A 28 -3.27 -8.41 -17.14
C LEU A 28 -4.26 -7.56 -17.93
N GLY A 29 -5.51 -8.04 -18.01
CA GLY A 29 -6.61 -7.28 -18.61
C GLY A 29 -6.84 -5.96 -17.86
N ARG A 30 -7.22 -4.89 -18.57
CA ARG A 30 -7.54 -3.59 -17.97
C ARG A 30 -9.04 -3.37 -17.89
N ALA A 31 -9.50 -2.79 -16.79
CA ALA A 31 -10.91 -2.43 -16.60
C ALA A 31 -11.05 -1.16 -15.75
N THR A 32 -12.18 -0.47 -15.94
CA THR A 32 -12.65 0.59 -15.07
C THR A 32 -13.81 0.09 -14.22
N PHE A 33 -13.78 0.40 -12.93
CA PHE A 33 -14.84 -0.02 -12.00
C PHE A 33 -14.98 0.92 -10.81
N PRO A 34 -16.14 0.95 -10.12
CA PRO A 34 -16.33 1.75 -8.93
C PRO A 34 -15.45 1.24 -7.77
N PHE A 35 -14.65 2.12 -7.17
CA PHE A 35 -13.82 1.83 -6.01
C PHE A 35 -13.75 3.06 -5.10
N GLN A 36 -14.05 2.89 -3.80
CA GLN A 36 -14.00 3.95 -2.78
C GLN A 36 -14.74 5.25 -3.19
N GLY A 37 -15.92 5.12 -3.79
CA GLY A 37 -16.75 6.26 -4.18
C GLY A 37 -16.37 6.94 -5.51
N ASN A 38 -15.28 6.50 -6.16
CA ASN A 38 -14.84 7.00 -7.46
C ASN A 38 -14.83 5.89 -8.51
N ILE A 39 -14.73 6.25 -9.79
CA ILE A 39 -14.38 5.29 -10.85
C ILE A 39 -12.85 5.19 -10.88
N ALA A 40 -12.33 3.97 -10.71
CA ALA A 40 -10.91 3.70 -10.70
C ALA A 40 -10.52 2.83 -11.90
N ASP A 41 -9.32 3.10 -12.42
CA ASP A 41 -8.63 2.19 -13.34
C ASP A 41 -8.01 1.03 -12.56
N GLY A 42 -8.14 -0.17 -13.10
CA GLY A 42 -7.65 -1.39 -12.49
C GLY A 42 -7.25 -2.45 -13.50
N VAL A 43 -6.68 -3.53 -12.96
CA VAL A 43 -6.37 -4.75 -13.69
C VAL A 43 -7.24 -5.91 -13.25
N ILE A 44 -7.39 -6.88 -14.15
CA ILE A 44 -8.16 -8.10 -13.96
C ILE A 44 -7.17 -9.23 -13.71
N PHE A 45 -7.28 -9.87 -12.54
CA PHE A 45 -6.53 -11.06 -12.19
C PHE A 45 -7.49 -12.22 -11.98
N GLU A 46 -7.34 -13.30 -12.74
CA GLU A 46 -8.19 -14.48 -12.65
C GLU A 46 -7.48 -15.57 -11.85
N SER A 47 -8.12 -16.02 -10.76
CA SER A 47 -7.58 -17.08 -9.91
C SER A 47 -8.68 -18.07 -9.58
N GLU A 48 -8.46 -19.33 -9.96
CA GLU A 48 -9.39 -20.45 -9.82
C GLU A 48 -10.81 -20.13 -10.34
N GLU A 49 -11.74 -19.79 -9.45
CA GLU A 49 -13.15 -19.48 -9.76
C GLU A 49 -13.53 -18.00 -9.52
N THR A 50 -12.56 -17.18 -9.14
CA THR A 50 -12.76 -15.76 -8.79
C THR A 50 -11.96 -14.84 -9.71
N THR A 51 -12.67 -13.85 -10.26
CA THR A 51 -12.06 -12.74 -10.98
C THR A 51 -11.85 -11.58 -10.01
N PHE A 52 -10.61 -11.19 -9.80
CA PHE A 52 -10.25 -10.04 -8.99
C PHE A 52 -10.09 -8.78 -9.84
N LEU A 53 -10.69 -7.69 -9.37
CA LEU A 53 -10.53 -6.36 -9.93
C LEU A 53 -9.64 -5.56 -8.97
N ILE A 54 -8.43 -5.25 -9.42
CA ILE A 54 -7.37 -4.68 -8.58
C ILE A 54 -7.10 -3.24 -9.03
N PRO A 55 -7.38 -2.21 -8.20
CA PRO A 55 -7.12 -0.82 -8.58
C PRO A 55 -5.62 -0.59 -8.79
N VAL A 56 -5.24 0.03 -9.92
CA VAL A 56 -3.83 0.31 -10.25
C VAL A 56 -3.19 1.22 -9.20
N SER A 57 -3.95 2.15 -8.61
CA SER A 57 -3.48 3.01 -7.53
C SER A 57 -2.93 2.22 -6.33
N THR A 58 -3.55 1.08 -6.02
CA THR A 58 -3.12 0.22 -4.91
C THR A 58 -1.87 -0.60 -5.24
N ILE A 59 -1.63 -0.88 -6.53
CA ILE A 59 -0.41 -1.55 -7.01
C ILE A 59 0.76 -0.57 -6.96
N LYS A 60 0.56 0.66 -7.46
CA LYS A 60 1.57 1.73 -7.49
C LYS A 60 1.98 2.23 -6.10
N ALA A 61 1.08 2.14 -5.13
CA ALA A 61 1.38 2.49 -3.73
C ALA A 61 2.08 1.36 -2.96
N SER A 62 2.35 0.21 -3.59
CA SER A 62 2.95 -0.94 -2.92
C SER A 62 4.47 -0.90 -2.91
N LYS A 63 5.08 -1.63 -1.96
CA LYS A 63 6.55 -1.80 -1.86
C LYS A 63 7.21 -2.29 -3.16
N PHE A 64 6.46 -3.03 -4.00
CA PHE A 64 6.95 -3.56 -5.26
C PHE A 64 7.14 -2.48 -6.33
N ALA A 65 6.35 -1.40 -6.26
CA ALA A 65 6.48 -0.26 -7.16
C ALA A 65 7.79 0.50 -6.91
N SER A 66 8.22 0.59 -5.65
CA SER A 66 9.48 1.25 -5.27
C SER A 66 10.73 0.49 -5.72
N THR A 67 10.64 -0.82 -5.97
CA THR A 67 11.79 -1.64 -6.42
C THR A 67 12.01 -1.58 -7.93
N ALA A 68 11.05 -1.06 -8.71
CA ALA A 68 11.20 -0.90 -10.15
C ALA A 68 11.94 0.40 -10.55
N ASP A 69 12.20 1.27 -9.57
CA ASP A 69 12.83 2.58 -9.72
C ASP A 69 14.11 2.62 -8.87
N GLU A 70 14.98 1.61 -9.00
CA GLU A 70 16.33 1.63 -8.41
C GLU A 70 17.30 2.41 -9.30
N ASP A 71 16.97 3.67 -9.55
CA ASP A 71 17.90 4.76 -9.83
C ASP A 71 17.29 6.04 -9.21
N GLU A 72 17.11 6.08 -7.88
CA GLU A 72 17.26 7.30 -7.05
C GLU A 72 17.07 7.00 -5.55
N GLU A 73 18.23 6.88 -4.90
CA GLU A 73 18.62 7.28 -3.53
C GLU A 73 17.63 7.11 -2.34
N GLU A 74 18.07 6.21 -1.45
CA GLU A 74 18.02 6.21 0.01
C GLU A 74 16.73 6.63 0.75
N LYS A 75 16.15 5.62 1.39
CA LYS A 75 15.26 5.73 2.54
C LYS A 75 15.94 6.49 3.68
N ASP A 76 15.27 7.51 4.20
CA ASP A 76 15.20 7.66 5.65
C ASP A 76 13.90 8.36 6.07
N THR A 77 12.95 7.58 6.56
CA THR A 77 11.84 8.09 7.39
C THR A 77 11.64 7.10 8.52
N GLU A 78 12.61 7.09 9.43
CA GLU A 78 12.40 6.66 10.80
C GLU A 78 11.51 7.71 11.49
N GLU A 79 10.18 7.55 11.41
CA GLU A 79 9.26 8.22 12.32
C GLU A 79 9.51 7.69 13.75
N SER A 80 10.41 8.36 14.48
CA SER A 80 10.42 8.27 15.95
C SER A 80 9.61 9.44 16.50
N ASP A 81 8.30 9.21 16.64
CA ASP A 81 7.40 9.98 17.49
C ASP A 81 7.72 9.62 18.95
N ASP A 82 8.70 10.28 19.55
CA ASP A 82 8.91 10.25 21.00
C ASP A 82 8.42 11.58 21.59
N ASN A 83 7.18 11.53 22.07
CA ASN A 83 6.53 12.58 22.84
C ASN A 83 7.34 12.85 24.13
N LEU A 84 8.21 13.86 24.09
CA LEU A 84 8.80 14.47 25.29
C LEU A 84 7.76 15.36 25.99
N ASP A 85 6.78 14.75 26.65
CA ASP A 85 5.99 15.39 27.70
C ASP A 85 6.69 15.11 29.04
N ILE A 86 7.67 15.94 29.37
CA ILE A 86 8.18 16.04 30.75
C ILE A 86 7.71 17.38 31.29
N ASN A 87 6.65 17.28 32.09
CA ASN A 87 6.08 18.33 32.91
C ASN A 87 7.16 19.11 33.66
N ASP A 88 7.13 20.41 33.43
CA ASP A 88 7.60 21.46 34.31
C ASP A 88 6.79 21.38 35.61
N SER A 89 7.43 20.97 36.70
CA SER A 89 6.93 21.18 38.06
C SER A 89 8.06 21.74 38.90
N ASP A 90 8.11 23.06 38.93
CA ASP A 90 8.65 23.86 40.02
C ASP A 90 8.06 23.37 41.35
N GLU A 91 8.83 22.62 42.13
CA GLU A 91 8.58 22.40 43.55
C GLU A 91 9.54 23.28 44.35
N ILE A 92 9.00 24.42 44.78
CA ILE A 92 9.63 25.37 45.70
C ILE A 92 9.38 24.83 47.11
N GLU A 93 10.42 24.32 47.78
CA GLU A 93 10.40 24.12 49.23
C GLU A 93 11.36 25.12 49.90
N ASP A 94 10.76 26.18 50.42
CA ASP A 94 11.29 27.05 51.47
C ASP A 94 11.27 26.26 52.79
N GLU A 95 12.44 25.90 53.36
CA GLU A 95 12.58 25.69 54.81
C GLU A 95 13.97 26.10 55.34
N GLU A 96 13.91 27.06 56.29
CA GLU A 96 14.90 27.61 57.27
C GLU A 96 15.88 28.74 56.89
#